data_AF-A0A926C2K6-F1
#
_entry.id   AF-A0A926C2K6-F1
#
_cell.length_a   1.000
_cell.length_b   1.000
_cell.length_c   1.000
_cell.angle_alpha   90.00
_cell.angle_beta   90.00
_cell.angle_gamma   90.00
#
_symmetry.space_group_name_H-M   'P 1'
#
loop_
_entity.id
_entity.type
_entity.pdbx_description
1 polymer ?
#
loop_
_entity_poly.entity_id
_entity_poly.type
_entity_poly.pdbx_seq_one_letter_code
_entity_poly.pdbx_strand_id
1 'polypeptide(L)'
;MSCILGLTLFACRSDSDTIHIDGSSTVYPLTEAVVEEYGRRNADQKITVGISGTGGGFQKFCRDEAQIIDASRTITGPERSQCRQHNVQFL
;
A
#
# COMPACT_ATOMS: atom_id res chain seq x y z
N MET A 1 2.44 -23.18 -14.28
CA MET A 1 2.10 -24.44 -13.57
C MET A 1 3.03 -25.55 -14.06
N SER A 2 4.28 -25.55 -13.61
CA SER A 2 5.25 -26.65 -13.77
C SER A 2 6.36 -26.44 -12.74
N CYS A 3 6.24 -27.07 -11.58
CA CYS A 3 7.34 -27.24 -10.62
C CYS A 3 7.84 -28.67 -10.79
N ILE A 4 9.05 -28.84 -11.35
CA ILE A 4 9.68 -30.13 -11.55
C ILE A 4 10.26 -30.60 -10.20
N LEU A 5 9.94 -31.85 -9.83
CA LEU A 5 10.48 -32.60 -8.69
C LEU A 5 12.02 -32.64 -8.75
N GLY A 6 12.69 -31.90 -7.87
CA GLY A 6 14.13 -31.94 -7.68
C GLY A 6 14.49 -31.61 -6.24
N LEU A 7 15.21 -32.51 -5.59
CA LEU A 7 15.58 -32.53 -4.17
C LEU A 7 16.59 -31.43 -3.79
N THR A 8 16.19 -30.16 -3.89
CA THR A 8 16.90 -29.01 -3.32
C THR A 8 15.88 -28.09 -2.69
N LEU A 9 16.13 -27.71 -1.44
CA LEU A 9 15.25 -26.91 -0.59
C LEU A 9 14.59 -25.76 -1.34
N PHE A 10 13.26 -25.77 -1.22
CA PHE A 10 12.31 -24.70 -1.48
C PHE A 10 12.88 -23.29 -1.32
N ALA A 11 12.86 -22.50 -2.39
CA ALA A 11 12.74 -21.06 -2.30
C ALA A 11 12.04 -20.52 -3.55
N CYS A 12 10.73 -20.72 -3.64
CA CYS A 12 9.90 -19.81 -4.44
C CYS A 12 9.84 -18.51 -3.64
N ARG A 13 10.82 -17.62 -3.81
CA ARG A 13 10.78 -16.29 -3.23
C ARG A 13 9.80 -15.48 -4.07
N SER A 14 8.59 -15.28 -3.57
CA SER A 14 7.67 -14.32 -4.19
C SER A 14 8.28 -12.93 -4.02
N ASP A 15 8.73 -12.38 -5.14
CA ASP A 15 9.22 -11.01 -5.23
C ASP A 15 8.04 -10.04 -5.07
N SER A 16 8.36 -8.90 -4.43
CA SER A 16 7.62 -7.64 -4.33
C SER A 16 6.38 -7.56 -3.42
N ASP A 17 6.56 -7.74 -2.11
CA ASP A 17 5.59 -7.21 -1.12
C ASP A 17 5.93 -5.75 -0.79
N THR A 18 6.03 -4.90 -1.82
CA THR A 18 6.26 -3.46 -1.62
C THR A 18 4.96 -2.85 -1.13
N ILE A 19 4.98 -2.28 0.08
CA ILE A 19 3.82 -1.55 0.60
C ILE A 19 3.81 -0.16 -0.05
N HIS A 20 2.75 0.13 -0.78
CA HIS A 20 2.48 1.42 -1.38
C HIS A 20 1.54 2.23 -0.49
N ILE A 21 2.03 3.38 -0.05
CA ILE A 21 1.29 4.38 0.72
C ILE A 21 1.12 5.62 -0.15
N ASP A 22 -0.08 6.17 -0.24
CA ASP A 22 -0.33 7.42 -0.96
C ASP A 22 -1.26 8.33 -0.16
N GLY A 23 -1.32 9.62 -0.44
CA GLY A 23 -2.32 10.48 0.18
C GLY A 23 -1.98 11.97 0.30
N SER A 24 -2.40 12.55 1.42
CA SER A 24 -2.35 13.97 1.74
C SER A 24 -0.91 14.45 1.90
N SER A 25 -0.59 15.51 1.17
CA SER A 25 0.69 16.22 1.32
C SER A 25 0.94 16.76 2.73
N THR A 26 -0.12 16.95 3.53
CA THR A 26 0.01 17.41 4.92
C THR A 26 0.50 16.32 5.88
N VAL A 27 0.26 15.05 5.55
CA VAL A 27 0.62 13.90 6.41
C VAL A 27 1.89 13.22 5.89
N TYR A 28 2.24 13.41 4.61
CA TYR A 28 3.43 12.85 3.99
C TYR A 28 4.71 12.94 4.85
N PRO A 29 5.11 14.10 5.43
CA PRO A 29 6.36 14.17 6.20
C PRO A 29 6.35 13.29 7.45
N LEU A 30 5.17 13.07 8.04
CA LEU A 30 5.01 12.17 9.18
C LEU A 30 5.15 10.72 8.75
N THR A 31 4.48 10.33 7.66
CA THR A 31 4.54 8.97 7.12
C THR A 31 5.95 8.61 6.67
N GLU A 32 6.67 9.54 6.06
CA GLU A 32 8.07 9.35 5.66
C GLU A 32 8.97 9.03 6.87
N ALA A 33 8.82 9.77 7.98
CA ALA A 33 9.56 9.49 9.21
C ALA A 33 9.20 8.11 9.83
N VAL A 34 7.92 7.72 9.76
CA VAL A 34 7.47 6.40 10.23
C VAL A 34 8.06 5.29 9.36
N VAL A 35 8.07 5.46 8.05
CA VAL A 35 8.63 4.49 7.11
C VAL A 35 10.13 4.35 7.30
N GLU A 36 10.86 5.45 7.54
CA GLU A 36 12.29 5.41 7.85
C GLU A 36 12.56 4.57 9.11
N GLU A 37 11.90 4.88 10.22
CA GLU A 37 12.09 4.15 11.48
C GLU A 37 11.62 2.68 11.37
N TYR A 38 10.54 2.42 10.65
CA TYR A 38 10.08 1.05 10.39
C TYR A 38 11.10 0.27 9.57
N GLY A 39 11.66 0.87 8.52
CA GLY A 39 12.69 0.26 7.67
C GLY A 39 13.98 -0.04 8.44
N ARG A 40 14.34 0.77 9.44
CA ARG A 40 15.48 0.47 10.34
C ARG A 40 15.27 -0.81 11.15
N ARG A 41 14.02 -1.16 11.46
CA ARG A 41 13.67 -2.38 12.22
C ARG A 41 13.33 -3.58 11.32
N ASN A 42 12.91 -3.32 10.09
CA ASN A 42 12.45 -4.33 9.13
C ASN A 42 13.13 -4.09 7.76
N ALA A 43 14.42 -4.40 7.69
CA ALA A 43 15.27 -4.07 6.52
C ALA A 43 14.89 -4.82 5.23
N ASP A 44 14.10 -5.87 5.33
CA ASP A 44 13.57 -6.67 4.23
C ASP A 44 12.26 -6.12 3.64
N GLN A 45 11.55 -5.26 4.36
CA GLN A 45 10.33 -4.62 3.87
C GLN A 45 10.64 -3.40 3.00
N LYS A 46 10.06 -3.36 1.80
CA LYS A 46 10.09 -2.18 0.94
C LYS A 46 8.78 -1.41 1.11
N ILE A 47 8.88 -0.12 1.39
CA ILE A 47 7.72 0.78 1.48
C ILE A 47 7.97 1.99 0.60
N THR A 48 6.98 2.40 -0.19
CA THR A 48 7.03 3.62 -0.99
C THR A 48 5.90 4.55 -0.57
N VAL A 49 6.23 5.82 -0.36
CA VAL A 49 5.25 6.85 0.00
C VAL A 49 5.07 7.82 -1.16
N GLY A 50 3.83 8.05 -1.58
CA GLY A 50 3.43 8.95 -2.65
C GLY A 50 2.55 10.10 -2.17
N ILE A 51 2.49 11.17 -2.97
CA ILE A 51 1.64 12.34 -2.71
C ILE A 51 0.68 12.54 -3.88
N SER A 52 -0.60 12.23 -3.68
CA SER A 52 -1.67 12.49 -4.66
C SER A 52 -2.79 13.39 -4.11
N GLY A 53 -2.70 13.79 -2.85
CA GLY A 53 -3.78 14.42 -2.10
C GLY A 53 -4.86 13.41 -1.67
N THR A 54 -5.64 13.73 -0.64
CA THR A 54 -6.61 12.79 -0.04
C THR A 54 -7.57 12.17 -1.06
N GLY A 55 -8.12 12.95 -1.98
CA GLY A 55 -9.04 12.42 -3.02
C GLY A 55 -8.35 11.54 -4.05
N GLY A 56 -7.16 11.94 -4.53
CA GLY A 56 -6.38 11.14 -5.48
C GLY A 56 -5.88 9.84 -4.86
N GLY A 57 -5.46 9.89 -3.60
CA GLY A 57 -5.04 8.72 -2.85
C GLY A 57 -6.19 7.76 -2.56
N PHE A 58 -7.41 8.25 -2.26
CA PHE A 58 -8.60 7.37 -2.19
C PHE A 58 -8.90 6.68 -3.52
N GLN A 59 -8.73 7.37 -4.65
CA GLN A 59 -8.92 6.73 -5.96
C GLN A 59 -7.91 5.61 -6.21
N LYS A 60 -6.64 5.82 -5.87
CA LYS A 60 -5.59 4.78 -5.99
C LYS A 60 -5.85 3.62 -5.04
N PHE A 61 -6.20 3.91 -3.79
CA PHE A 61 -6.56 2.92 -2.78
C PHE A 61 -7.77 2.07 -3.23
N CYS A 62 -8.84 2.72 -3.72
CA CYS A 62 -10.00 2.01 -4.24
C CYS A 62 -9.67 1.18 -5.49
N ARG A 63 -8.55 1.42 -6.21
CA ARG A 63 -8.11 0.62 -7.35
C ARG A 63 -7.05 -0.44 -6.99
N ASP A 64 -6.79 -0.63 -5.70
CA ASP A 64 -5.76 -1.56 -5.18
C ASP A 64 -4.33 -1.20 -5.61
N GLU A 65 -4.10 0.07 -6.00
CA GLU A 65 -2.77 0.60 -6.35
C GLU A 65 -1.98 1.06 -5.12
N ALA A 66 -2.66 1.29 -4.00
CA ALA A 66 -2.07 1.65 -2.71
C ALA A 66 -2.76 0.86 -1.60
N GLN A 67 -1.97 0.30 -0.67
CA GLN A 67 -2.50 -0.46 0.46
C GLN A 67 -2.85 0.45 1.65
N ILE A 68 -2.24 1.64 1.73
CA ILE A 68 -2.48 2.61 2.79
C ILE A 68 -2.74 3.98 2.17
N ILE A 69 -3.71 4.70 2.74
CA ILE A 69 -4.07 6.06 2.33
C ILE A 69 -3.95 7.04 3.51
N ASP A 70 -3.04 7.99 3.39
CA ASP A 70 -2.91 9.09 4.35
C ASP A 70 -3.93 10.18 4.05
N ALA A 71 -4.99 10.27 4.84
CA ALA A 71 -6.10 11.18 4.55
C ALA A 71 -6.20 12.29 5.60
N SER A 72 -6.23 13.55 5.16
CA SER A 72 -6.51 14.71 6.04
C SER A 72 -8.00 14.88 6.37
N ARG A 73 -8.86 14.10 5.71
CA ARG A 73 -10.32 14.08 5.93
C ARG A 73 -10.84 12.64 5.82
N THR A 74 -12.02 12.41 6.36
CA THR A 74 -12.71 11.12 6.23
C THR A 74 -13.10 10.84 4.77
N ILE A 75 -13.23 9.55 4.44
CA ILE A 75 -13.76 9.09 3.16
C ILE A 75 -15.20 9.56 2.97
N THR A 76 -15.52 10.05 1.77
CA THR A 76 -16.87 10.50 1.42
C THR A 76 -17.75 9.35 0.93
N GLY A 77 -19.07 9.58 0.86
CA GLY A 77 -20.02 8.60 0.32
C GLY A 77 -19.69 8.15 -1.12
N PRO A 78 -19.40 9.07 -2.07
CA PRO A 78 -19.01 8.70 -3.43
C PRO A 78 -17.73 7.86 -3.50
N GLU A 79 -16.70 8.21 -2.71
CA GLU A 79 -15.43 7.47 -2.65
C GLU A 79 -15.64 6.06 -2.07
N ARG A 80 -16.48 5.93 -1.04
CA ARG A 80 -16.86 4.62 -0.49
C ARG A 80 -17.55 3.74 -1.53
N SER A 81 -18.43 4.32 -2.34
CA SER A 81 -19.08 3.58 -3.44
C SER A 81 -18.07 3.11 -4.48
N GLN A 82 -17.06 3.93 -4.82
CA GLN A 82 -15.98 3.52 -5.73
C GLN A 82 -15.19 2.34 -5.16
N CYS A 83 -14.74 2.42 -3.90
CA CYS A 83 -14.04 1.32 -3.25
C CYS A 83 -14.87 0.01 -3.26
N ARG A 84 -16.17 0.10 -3.00
CA ARG A 84 -17.08 -1.06 -3.08
C ARG A 84 -17.19 -1.65 -4.48
N GLN A 85 -17.23 -0.82 -5.52
CA GLN A 85 -17.26 -1.29 -6.92
C GLN A 85 -16.00 -2.08 -7.29
N HIS A 86 -14.87 -1.72 -6.68
CA HIS A 86 -13.60 -2.41 -6.85
C HIS A 86 -13.37 -3.53 -5.81
N ASN A 87 -14.38 -3.87 -5.01
CA ASN A 87 -14.30 -4.88 -3.93
C ASN A 87 -13.20 -4.60 -2.88
N VAL A 88 -12.77 -3.35 -2.75
CA VAL A 88 -11.82 -2.92 -1.72
C VAL A 88 -12.56 -2.72 -0.40
N GLN A 89 -12.19 -3.51 0.60
CA GLN A 89 -12.64 -3.35 1.97
C GLN A 89 -11.61 -2.55 2.76
N PHE A 90 -12.11 -1.64 3.61
CA PHE A 90 -11.28 -0.79 4.45
C PHE A 90 -11.87 -0.72 5.86
N LEU A 91 -11.00 -0.47 6.84
CA LEU A 91 -11.34 -0.40 8.26
C LEU A 91 -11.86 0.98 8.67
#